data_AF-A0A6A2WY02-F1
#
_entry.id   AF-A0A6A2WY02-F1
#
_cell.length_a   1.000
_cell.length_b   1.000
_cell.length_c   1.000
_cell.angle_alpha   90.00
_cell.angle_beta   90.00
_cell.angle_gamma   90.00
#
_symmetry.space_group_name_H-M   'P 1'
#
loop_
_entity.id
_entity.type
_entity.pdbx_description
1 polymer ?
#
loop_
_entity_poly.entity_id
_entity_poly.type
_entity_poly.pdbx_seq_one_letter_code
_entity_poly.pdbx_strand_id
1 'polypeptide(L)'
;MSKVVDLFMLWLLFSSWVFSVLATVSYDSKAIIISGSRRILLSGSIHYPRSTPEIWPDLIEKAKGGGLDVIQTYVFWDGHEPSPGNYYFEDRYDLVRFIKVVQQAGLYVHLRIGPYICAEWNFGGFPVWLKYVPGIVFRADNEPFKVNNFDIHTHTHFDSQHVKAEKLFETQGGPIIMSHIENEFGPVEWDIGDPGKVYTKWAAQMAVGLDTGVPWIMCKQDDAPDPVA
;
A
#
# COMPACT_ATOMS: atom_id res chain seq x y z
N MET A 1 -22.28 -52.23 18.59
CA MET A 1 -21.04 -51.43 18.70
C MET A 1 -20.45 -51.03 17.34
N SER A 2 -20.41 -51.87 16.30
CA SER A 2 -19.73 -51.49 15.04
C SER A 2 -20.37 -50.32 14.27
N LYS A 3 -21.71 -50.26 14.15
CA LYS A 3 -22.40 -49.20 13.39
C LYS A 3 -22.25 -47.76 13.93
N VAL A 4 -21.93 -47.60 15.21
CA VAL A 4 -21.73 -46.27 15.84
C VAL A 4 -20.31 -45.75 15.59
N VAL A 5 -19.33 -46.66 15.50
CA VAL A 5 -17.94 -46.33 15.18
C VAL A 5 -17.81 -45.88 13.71
N ASP A 6 -18.55 -46.53 12.81
CA ASP A 6 -18.56 -46.20 11.38
C ASP A 6 -19.14 -44.79 11.11
N LEU A 7 -20.16 -44.38 11.87
CA LEU A 7 -20.78 -43.05 11.74
C LEU A 7 -19.88 -41.92 12.30
N PHE A 8 -19.12 -42.21 13.37
CA PHE A 8 -18.16 -41.26 13.95
C PHE A 8 -16.94 -41.05 13.03
N MET A 9 -16.49 -42.12 12.35
CA MET A 9 -15.43 -42.03 11.34
C MET A 9 -15.86 -41.24 10.11
N LEU A 10 -17.10 -41.38 9.64
CA LEU A 10 -17.62 -40.57 8.52
C LEU A 10 -17.71 -39.08 8.89
N TRP A 11 -18.02 -38.74 10.14
CA TRP A 11 -18.08 -37.34 10.60
C TRP A 11 -16.69 -36.70 10.71
N LEU A 12 -15.69 -37.47 11.15
CA LEU A 12 -14.29 -37.04 11.16
C LEU A 12 -13.73 -36.83 9.74
N LEU A 13 -14.10 -37.68 8.78
CA LEU A 13 -13.67 -37.57 7.37
C LEU A 13 -14.28 -36.38 6.62
N PHE A 14 -15.44 -35.88 7.04
CA PHE A 14 -16.03 -34.64 6.51
C PHE A 14 -15.49 -33.37 7.18
N SER A 15 -14.79 -33.47 8.31
CA SER A 15 -14.32 -32.30 9.07
C SER A 15 -12.97 -31.73 8.59
N SER A 16 -12.28 -32.41 7.67
CA SER A 16 -10.92 -32.08 7.26
C SER A 16 -10.77 -31.67 5.80
N TRP A 17 -11.81 -31.08 5.19
CA TRP A 17 -11.61 -30.29 3.98
C TRP A 17 -11.12 -28.90 4.37
N VAL A 18 -9.84 -28.82 4.74
CA VAL A 18 -9.13 -27.54 4.78
C VAL A 18 -9.00 -27.09 3.33
N PHE A 19 -9.97 -26.32 2.85
CA PHE A 19 -9.78 -25.56 1.62
C PHE A 19 -8.65 -24.57 1.89
N SER A 20 -7.47 -24.89 1.36
CA SER A 20 -6.38 -23.92 1.24
C SER A 20 -6.84 -22.85 0.25
N VAL A 21 -7.45 -21.77 0.76
CA VAL A 21 -7.65 -20.56 -0.03
C VAL A 21 -6.27 -19.93 -0.20
N LEU A 22 -5.77 -19.96 -1.44
CA LEU A 22 -4.56 -19.23 -1.81
C LEU A 22 -4.88 -17.73 -1.74
N ALA A 23 -4.36 -17.06 -0.71
CA ALA A 23 -4.40 -15.60 -0.60
C ALA A 23 -3.50 -15.02 -1.69
N THR A 24 -4.13 -14.52 -2.76
CA THR A 24 -3.47 -14.00 -3.94
C THR A 24 -4.23 -12.79 -4.44
N VAL A 25 -3.49 -11.77 -4.87
CA VAL A 25 -4.04 -10.62 -5.58
C VAL A 25 -3.37 -10.52 -6.95
N SER A 26 -4.19 -10.49 -7.99
CA SER A 26 -3.76 -10.29 -9.37
C SER A 26 -4.78 -9.42 -10.11
N TYR A 27 -4.62 -9.28 -11.42
CA TYR A 27 -5.57 -8.56 -12.26
C TYR A 27 -5.60 -9.16 -13.66
N ASP A 28 -6.68 -8.87 -14.38
CA ASP A 28 -6.77 -9.06 -15.82
C ASP A 28 -7.41 -7.84 -16.46
N SER A 29 -7.72 -7.93 -17.76
CA SER A 29 -8.31 -6.82 -18.52
C SER A 29 -9.69 -6.38 -18.03
N LYS A 30 -10.31 -7.06 -17.06
CA LYS A 30 -11.64 -6.73 -16.55
C LYS A 30 -11.63 -6.23 -15.10
N ALA A 31 -10.80 -6.81 -14.23
CA ALA A 31 -10.85 -6.52 -12.81
C ALA A 31 -9.60 -6.95 -12.04
N ILE A 32 -9.47 -6.40 -10.83
CA ILE A 32 -8.66 -7.00 -9.76
C ILE A 32 -9.29 -8.35 -9.36
N ILE A 33 -8.43 -9.34 -9.16
CA ILE A 33 -8.77 -10.69 -8.74
C ILE A 33 -8.22 -10.89 -7.33
N ILE A 34 -9.10 -11.11 -6.36
CA ILE A 34 -8.73 -11.38 -4.96
C ILE A 34 -9.13 -12.81 -4.63
N SER A 35 -8.17 -13.62 -4.20
CA SER A 35 -8.32 -15.05 -3.90
C SER A 35 -9.07 -15.80 -5.03
N GLY A 36 -8.70 -15.54 -6.28
CA GLY A 36 -9.26 -16.16 -7.48
C GLY A 36 -10.61 -15.59 -7.96
N SER A 37 -11.16 -14.57 -7.30
CA SER A 37 -12.43 -13.96 -7.70
C SER A 37 -12.26 -12.53 -8.20
N ARG A 38 -12.77 -12.23 -9.39
CA ARG A 38 -12.88 -10.84 -9.90
C ARG A 38 -13.76 -10.01 -8.97
N ARG A 39 -13.34 -8.78 -8.67
CA ARG A 39 -14.07 -7.82 -7.82
C ARG A 39 -14.24 -6.48 -8.53
N ILE A 40 -15.43 -5.90 -8.42
CA ILE A 40 -15.64 -4.46 -8.64
C ILE A 40 -15.52 -3.83 -7.26
N LEU A 41 -14.49 -3.02 -7.05
CA LEU A 41 -14.14 -2.50 -5.74
C LEU A 41 -14.61 -1.05 -5.60
N LEU A 42 -15.42 -0.77 -4.59
CA LEU A 42 -15.77 0.59 -4.18
C LEU A 42 -14.78 1.07 -3.12
N SER A 43 -14.03 2.13 -3.42
CA SER A 43 -12.97 2.64 -2.56
C SER A 43 -13.25 4.07 -2.10
N GLY A 44 -12.87 4.38 -0.86
CA GLY A 44 -12.93 5.74 -0.31
C GLY A 44 -11.66 6.09 0.46
N SER A 45 -11.23 7.35 0.39
CA SER A 45 -9.98 7.77 1.04
C SER A 45 -10.20 8.23 2.48
N ILE A 46 -9.45 7.67 3.43
CA ILE A 46 -9.38 8.11 4.82
C ILE A 46 -7.90 8.19 5.19
N HIS A 47 -7.39 9.41 5.42
CA HIS A 47 -6.00 9.62 5.78
C HIS A 47 -5.85 9.58 7.29
N TYR A 48 -5.14 8.57 7.80
CA TYR A 48 -5.01 8.31 9.24
C TYR A 48 -4.54 9.53 10.06
N PRO A 49 -3.56 10.37 9.62
CA PRO A 49 -3.11 11.51 10.43
C PRO A 49 -4.06 12.71 10.41
N ARG A 50 -5.10 12.68 9.56
CA ARG A 50 -6.14 13.73 9.50
C ARG A 50 -7.27 13.50 10.52
N SER A 51 -7.17 12.44 11.31
CA SER A 51 -8.11 12.06 12.35
C SER A 51 -7.33 11.50 13.54
N THR A 52 -8.00 11.13 14.63
CA THR A 52 -7.35 10.54 15.81
C THR A 52 -7.59 9.03 15.88
N PRO A 53 -6.71 8.25 16.54
CA PRO A 53 -6.89 6.81 16.68
C PRO A 53 -8.23 6.38 17.30
N GLU A 54 -8.81 7.22 18.15
CA GLU A 54 -10.09 6.97 18.81
C GLU A 54 -11.28 7.03 17.85
N ILE A 55 -11.17 7.81 16.76
CA ILE A 55 -12.25 8.00 15.79
C ILE A 55 -12.09 7.15 14.53
N TRP A 56 -10.92 6.54 14.28
CA TRP A 56 -10.74 5.65 13.13
C TRP A 56 -11.79 4.53 13.05
N PRO A 57 -12.14 3.81 14.14
CA PRO A 57 -13.15 2.75 14.06
C PRO A 57 -14.52 3.27 13.59
N ASP A 58 -14.96 4.43 14.09
CA ASP A 58 -16.24 5.03 13.70
C ASP A 58 -16.24 5.48 12.23
N LEU A 59 -15.16 6.09 11.74
CA LEU A 59 -15.02 6.47 10.33
C LEU A 59 -15.04 5.25 9.41
N ILE A 60 -14.34 4.19 9.79
CA ILE A 60 -14.22 2.94 9.01
C ILE A 60 -15.54 2.18 9.00
N GLU A 61 -16.26 2.10 10.12
CA GLU A 61 -17.59 1.49 10.18
C GLU A 61 -18.62 2.28 9.35
N LYS A 62 -18.54 3.61 9.34
CA LYS A 62 -19.38 4.44 8.45
C LYS A 62 -19.06 4.19 6.98
N ALA A 63 -17.78 4.09 6.62
CA ALA A 63 -17.35 3.73 5.27
C ALA A 63 -17.90 2.36 4.84
N LYS A 64 -17.79 1.36 5.71
CA LYS A 64 -18.38 0.02 5.49
C LYS A 64 -19.89 0.07 5.34
N GLY A 65 -20.59 0.76 6.25
CA GLY A 65 -22.04 0.97 6.18
C GLY A 65 -22.49 1.74 4.93
N GLY A 66 -21.62 2.57 4.38
CA GLY A 66 -21.78 3.26 3.09
C GLY A 66 -21.55 2.39 1.87
N GLY A 67 -21.13 1.13 2.04
CA GLY A 67 -20.92 0.17 0.96
C GLY A 67 -19.53 0.19 0.35
N LEU A 68 -18.53 0.76 1.03
CA LEU A 68 -17.13 0.65 0.57
C LEU A 68 -16.58 -0.76 0.84
N ASP A 69 -15.76 -1.25 -0.09
CA ASP A 69 -14.98 -2.48 0.03
C ASP A 69 -13.54 -2.19 0.46
N VAL A 70 -13.03 -1.00 0.12
CA VAL A 70 -11.62 -0.62 0.26
C VAL A 70 -11.48 0.74 0.93
N ILE A 71 -10.58 0.84 1.90
CA ILE A 71 -10.08 2.13 2.39
C ILE A 71 -8.76 2.45 1.69
N GLN A 72 -8.68 3.64 1.11
CA GLN A 72 -7.46 4.16 0.51
C GLN A 72 -6.79 5.17 1.45
N THR A 73 -5.47 5.11 1.59
CA THR A 73 -4.71 6.15 2.30
C THR A 73 -3.36 6.36 1.67
N TYR A 74 -2.87 7.60 1.70
CA TYR A 74 -1.46 7.90 1.51
C TYR A 74 -0.63 7.51 2.74
N VAL A 75 0.68 7.36 2.57
CA VAL A 75 1.67 7.34 3.65
C VAL A 75 2.39 8.69 3.71
N PHE A 76 2.54 9.26 4.91
CA PHE A 76 2.97 10.64 5.11
C PHE A 76 4.42 10.71 5.61
N TRP A 77 5.39 10.62 4.68
CA TRP A 77 6.82 10.53 5.00
C TRP A 77 7.30 11.61 5.96
N ASP A 78 7.00 12.88 5.70
CA ASP A 78 7.41 14.00 6.55
C ASP A 78 7.04 13.85 8.03
N GLY A 79 5.89 13.24 8.30
CA GLY A 79 5.45 12.90 9.66
C GLY A 79 6.08 11.63 10.21
N HIS A 80 6.36 10.65 9.35
CA HIS A 80 7.00 9.39 9.72
C HIS A 80 8.52 9.50 9.90
N GLU A 81 9.18 10.49 9.33
CA GLU A 81 10.62 10.72 9.48
C GLU A 81 10.91 12.21 9.70
N PRO A 82 10.55 12.77 10.88
CA PRO A 82 10.71 14.20 11.18
C PRO A 82 12.17 14.68 11.09
N SER A 83 13.14 13.77 11.24
CA SER A 83 14.56 14.03 10.99
C SER A 83 15.23 12.75 10.46
N PRO A 84 16.35 12.86 9.71
CA PRO A 84 16.97 11.72 9.04
C PRO A 84 17.23 10.55 9.99
N GLY A 85 16.66 9.38 9.68
CA GLY A 85 16.81 8.12 10.41
C GLY A 85 15.98 8.00 11.69
N ASN A 86 15.20 9.01 12.06
CA ASN A 86 14.36 9.00 13.26
C ASN A 86 12.90 8.82 12.87
N TYR A 87 12.43 7.58 12.95
CA TYR A 87 11.08 7.21 12.54
C TYR A 87 10.03 7.43 13.64
N TYR A 88 8.81 7.82 13.26
CA TYR A 88 7.67 8.05 14.14
C TYR A 88 6.41 7.32 13.63
N PHE A 89 5.92 6.36 14.41
CA PHE A 89 4.74 5.54 14.11
C PHE A 89 3.79 5.46 15.32
N GLU A 90 3.74 6.53 16.11
CA GLU A 90 2.88 6.62 17.31
C GLU A 90 1.68 7.54 17.06
N ASP A 91 0.75 7.55 18.02
CA ASP A 91 -0.48 8.36 17.99
C ASP A 91 -1.24 8.24 16.66
N ARG A 92 -1.59 9.38 16.05
CA ARG A 92 -2.28 9.45 14.75
C ARG A 92 -1.40 9.08 13.56
N TYR A 93 -0.12 8.81 13.77
CA TYR A 93 0.81 8.30 12.76
C TYR A 93 1.04 6.79 12.92
N ASP A 94 0.29 6.08 13.79
CA ASP A 94 0.34 4.63 13.86
C ASP A 94 -0.38 3.99 12.66
N LEU A 95 0.36 3.89 11.54
CA LEU A 95 -0.10 3.32 10.27
C LEU A 95 -0.55 1.86 10.43
N VAL A 96 0.22 1.07 11.18
CA VAL A 96 -0.06 -0.35 11.41
C VAL A 96 -1.38 -0.52 12.15
N ARG A 97 -1.59 0.24 13.22
CA ARG A 97 -2.86 0.22 13.95
C ARG A 97 -4.02 0.65 13.07
N PHE A 98 -3.86 1.72 12.28
CA PHE A 98 -4.91 2.14 11.36
C PHE A 98 -5.30 1.02 10.38
N ILE A 99 -4.33 0.39 9.72
CA ILE A 99 -4.58 -0.71 8.78
C ILE A 99 -5.23 -1.91 9.49
N LYS A 100 -4.81 -2.24 10.72
CA LYS A 100 -5.44 -3.30 11.52
C LYS A 100 -6.89 -2.98 11.89
N VAL A 101 -7.25 -1.72 12.11
CA VAL A 101 -8.66 -1.32 12.30
C VAL A 101 -9.46 -1.54 11.02
N VAL A 102 -8.90 -1.21 9.84
CA VAL A 102 -9.56 -1.51 8.54
C VAL A 102 -9.76 -3.02 8.37
N GLN A 103 -8.74 -3.83 8.70
CA GLN A 103 -8.83 -5.29 8.66
C GLN A 103 -9.91 -5.83 9.60
N GLN A 104 -10.01 -5.32 10.83
CA GLN A 104 -11.02 -5.72 11.81
C GLN A 104 -12.44 -5.43 11.32
N ALA A 105 -12.62 -4.33 10.59
CA ALA A 105 -13.89 -4.02 9.93
C ALA A 105 -14.17 -4.94 8.73
N GLY A 106 -13.21 -5.75 8.27
CA GLY A 106 -13.36 -6.64 7.12
C GLY A 106 -13.31 -5.93 5.79
N LEU A 107 -12.67 -4.75 5.73
CA LEU A 107 -12.41 -4.00 4.50
C LEU A 107 -10.98 -4.26 4.03
N TYR A 108 -10.74 -4.05 2.74
CA TYR A 108 -9.39 -4.06 2.16
C TYR A 108 -8.73 -2.68 2.24
N VAL A 109 -7.43 -2.63 1.95
CA VAL A 109 -6.64 -1.41 1.88
C VAL A 109 -5.96 -1.24 0.52
N HIS A 110 -6.04 -0.03 -0.03
CA HIS A 110 -5.15 0.46 -1.08
C HIS A 110 -4.14 1.43 -0.46
N LEU A 111 -2.89 0.98 -0.33
CA LEU A 111 -1.84 1.74 0.36
C LEU A 111 -1.04 2.58 -0.63
N ARG A 112 -1.19 3.89 -0.56
CA ARG A 112 -0.49 4.83 -1.46
C ARG A 112 0.78 5.35 -0.80
N ILE A 113 1.86 4.59 -0.96
CA ILE A 113 3.10 4.80 -0.21
C ILE A 113 3.78 6.12 -0.60
N GLY A 114 3.61 6.57 -1.85
CA GLY A 114 4.26 7.77 -2.34
C GLY A 114 5.56 7.41 -3.06
N PRO A 115 6.64 8.18 -2.94
CA PRO A 115 6.99 9.01 -1.80
C PRO A 115 6.42 10.44 -1.86
N TYR A 116 6.21 10.96 -3.06
CA TYR A 116 5.42 12.17 -3.25
C TYR A 116 3.94 11.78 -3.24
N ILE A 117 3.15 12.45 -2.42
CA ILE A 117 1.72 12.15 -2.26
C ILE A 117 0.82 13.30 -2.68
N CYS A 118 1.38 14.50 -2.88
CA CYS A 118 0.63 15.74 -3.05
C CYS A 118 -0.31 15.98 -1.86
N ALA A 119 -1.55 15.48 -1.97
CA ALA A 119 -2.57 15.36 -0.95
C ALA A 119 -2.99 16.67 -0.27
N GLU A 120 -2.65 17.85 -0.80
CA GLU A 120 -2.74 19.13 -0.07
C GLU A 120 -2.08 19.01 1.32
N TRP A 121 -0.96 18.29 1.35
CA TRP A 121 -0.17 18.05 2.55
C TRP A 121 1.11 18.87 2.51
N ASN A 122 1.66 19.15 3.69
CA ASN A 122 2.87 19.95 3.81
C ASN A 122 3.99 19.37 2.93
N PHE A 123 4.54 20.24 2.07
CA PHE A 123 5.61 19.91 1.14
C PHE A 123 5.38 18.66 0.27
N GLY A 124 4.11 18.30 0.01
CA GLY A 124 3.73 17.14 -0.79
C GLY A 124 4.05 15.79 -0.14
N GLY A 125 4.30 15.77 1.16
CA GLY A 125 4.71 14.60 1.94
C GLY A 125 6.22 14.48 2.13
N PHE A 126 7.05 15.25 1.42
CA PHE A 126 8.50 15.18 1.61
C PHE A 126 8.93 15.79 2.95
N PRO A 127 9.85 15.17 3.68
CA PRO A 127 10.48 15.82 4.82
C PRO A 127 11.26 17.06 4.38
N VAL A 128 11.14 18.16 5.12
CA VAL A 128 11.81 19.43 4.76
C VAL A 128 13.34 19.29 4.77
N TRP A 129 13.89 18.43 5.63
CA TRP A 129 15.33 18.17 5.68
C TRP A 129 15.88 17.60 4.35
N LEU A 130 15.04 16.92 3.57
CA LEU A 130 15.42 16.32 2.29
C LEU A 130 15.91 17.38 1.30
N LYS A 131 15.30 18.57 1.32
CA LYS A 131 15.68 19.71 0.47
C LYS A 131 17.15 20.13 0.64
N TYR A 132 17.74 19.88 1.79
CA TYR A 132 19.11 20.31 2.11
C TYR A 132 20.16 19.23 1.83
N VAL A 133 19.76 18.06 1.31
CA VAL A 133 20.69 17.06 0.82
C VAL A 133 21.48 17.64 -0.36
N PRO A 134 22.83 17.61 -0.34
CA PRO A 134 23.63 18.18 -1.42
C PRO A 134 23.29 17.57 -2.79
N GLY A 135 23.03 18.44 -3.77
CA GLY A 135 22.78 18.03 -5.16
C GLY A 135 21.40 17.43 -5.42
N ILE A 136 20.48 17.51 -4.46
CA ILE A 136 19.16 16.90 -4.60
C ILE A 136 18.27 17.63 -5.61
N VAL A 137 17.59 16.85 -6.44
CA VAL A 137 16.53 17.30 -7.34
C VAL A 137 15.36 16.35 -7.17
N PHE A 138 14.22 16.88 -6.73
CA PHE A 138 13.06 16.05 -6.42
C PHE A 138 12.38 15.53 -7.68
N ARG A 139 11.83 14.33 -7.57
CA ARG A 139 11.01 13.68 -8.61
C ARG A 139 11.71 13.67 -9.98
N ALA A 140 12.99 13.32 -9.96
CA ALA A 140 13.85 13.33 -11.13
C ALA A 140 14.82 12.15 -11.09
N ASP A 141 15.45 11.86 -12.23
CA ASP A 141 16.55 10.92 -12.34
C ASP A 141 17.82 11.49 -11.69
N ASN A 142 17.80 11.60 -10.36
CA ASN A 142 18.80 12.26 -9.55
C ASN A 142 19.27 11.30 -8.45
N GLU A 143 20.55 10.99 -8.42
CA GLU A 143 21.10 9.97 -7.52
C GLU A 143 20.86 10.27 -6.03
N PRO A 144 21.09 11.51 -5.52
CA PRO A 144 20.75 11.86 -4.14
C PRO A 144 19.28 11.69 -3.78
N PHE A 145 18.38 11.83 -4.76
CA PHE A 145 16.96 11.56 -4.58
C PHE A 145 16.67 10.06 -4.67
N LYS A 146 17.38 9.28 -5.49
CA LYS A 146 17.07 7.87 -5.80
C LYS A 146 17.74 6.81 -4.94
N VAL A 147 19.03 6.96 -4.57
CA VAL A 147 19.83 5.86 -3.94
C VAL A 147 20.72 6.30 -2.75
N ASN A 148 20.33 7.29 -1.95
CA ASN A 148 21.04 7.68 -0.72
C ASN A 148 20.38 7.11 0.57
N ASN A 149 21.08 7.06 1.69
CA ASN A 149 20.58 6.49 2.97
C ASN A 149 19.31 7.16 3.55
N PHE A 150 18.82 8.26 2.94
CA PHE A 150 17.68 9.07 3.39
C PHE A 150 16.80 9.49 2.22
N ASP A 151 16.63 8.60 1.26
CA ASP A 151 16.04 8.87 -0.03
C ASP A 151 14.69 8.17 -0.20
N ILE A 152 14.15 8.24 -1.42
CA ILE A 152 12.86 7.62 -1.70
C ILE A 152 12.88 6.11 -1.78
N HIS A 153 14.00 5.49 -2.17
CA HIS A 153 14.14 4.04 -2.12
C HIS A 153 14.07 3.56 -0.66
N THR A 154 14.85 4.16 0.22
CA THR A 154 14.96 3.84 1.64
C THR A 154 13.64 4.03 2.35
N HIS A 155 12.94 5.15 2.10
CA HIS A 155 11.63 5.37 2.70
C HIS A 155 10.57 4.39 2.19
N THR A 156 10.42 4.25 0.86
CA THR A 156 9.43 3.33 0.27
C THR A 156 9.72 1.89 0.70
N HIS A 157 10.99 1.51 0.77
CA HIS A 157 11.43 0.22 1.28
C HIS A 157 11.08 0.07 2.76
N PHE A 158 11.42 1.03 3.62
CA PHE A 158 11.15 0.98 5.05
C PHE A 158 9.66 0.79 5.32
N ASP A 159 8.79 1.60 4.73
CA ASP A 159 7.34 1.50 4.93
C ASP A 159 6.80 0.17 4.42
N SER A 160 7.24 -0.26 3.23
CA SER A 160 6.83 -1.55 2.66
C SER A 160 7.26 -2.73 3.53
N GLN A 161 8.50 -2.72 4.03
CA GLN A 161 9.00 -3.77 4.92
C GLN A 161 8.33 -3.70 6.29
N HIS A 162 8.02 -2.50 6.80
CA HIS A 162 7.34 -2.32 8.07
C HIS A 162 5.95 -2.96 8.04
N VAL A 163 5.14 -2.68 7.00
CA VAL A 163 3.81 -3.31 6.86
C VAL A 163 3.90 -4.81 6.50
N LYS A 164 4.94 -5.24 5.76
CA LYS A 164 5.21 -6.65 5.43
C LYS A 164 5.57 -7.46 6.67
N ALA A 165 6.37 -6.90 7.57
CA ALA A 165 6.75 -7.54 8.85
C ALA A 165 5.51 -7.79 9.73
N GLU A 166 4.53 -6.89 9.65
CA GLU A 166 3.24 -7.00 10.34
C GLU A 166 2.20 -7.88 9.62
N LYS A 167 2.58 -8.51 8.49
CA LYS A 167 1.74 -9.39 7.67
C LYS A 167 0.48 -8.71 7.13
N LEU A 168 0.59 -7.44 6.73
CA LEU A 168 -0.56 -6.65 6.31
C LEU A 168 -0.89 -6.74 4.81
N PHE A 169 -0.03 -7.35 3.99
CA PHE A 169 -0.39 -7.66 2.60
C PHE A 169 -1.36 -8.84 2.51
N GLU A 170 -2.29 -8.82 1.55
CA GLU A 170 -3.33 -9.85 1.40
C GLU A 170 -2.72 -11.24 1.19
N THR A 171 -1.62 -11.33 0.46
CA THR A 171 -0.86 -12.59 0.29
C THR A 171 -0.31 -13.16 1.60
N GLN A 172 -0.25 -12.35 2.66
CA GLN A 172 0.13 -12.75 4.03
C GLN A 172 -1.08 -12.91 4.96
N GLY A 173 -2.30 -12.71 4.46
CA GLY A 173 -3.56 -12.70 5.22
C GLY A 173 -4.00 -11.32 5.73
N GLY A 174 -3.32 -10.25 5.31
CA GLY A 174 -3.66 -8.87 5.67
C GLY A 174 -4.70 -8.21 4.74
N PRO A 175 -5.06 -6.93 4.97
CA PRO A 175 -6.06 -6.26 4.16
C PRO A 175 -5.49 -5.55 2.91
N ILE A 176 -4.17 -5.34 2.80
CA ILE A 176 -3.59 -4.54 1.70
C ILE A 176 -3.60 -5.34 0.41
N ILE A 177 -4.35 -4.87 -0.59
CA ILE A 177 -4.55 -5.55 -1.88
C ILE A 177 -3.84 -4.85 -3.05
N MET A 178 -3.34 -3.64 -2.86
CA MET A 178 -2.62 -2.89 -3.88
C MET A 178 -1.78 -1.80 -3.24
N SER A 179 -0.61 -1.56 -3.82
CA SER A 179 0.32 -0.50 -3.44
C SER A 179 0.39 0.55 -4.55
N HIS A 180 0.80 1.77 -4.23
CA HIS A 180 0.95 2.84 -5.21
C HIS A 180 2.30 3.53 -5.04
N ILE A 181 3.01 3.69 -6.15
CA ILE A 181 4.30 4.40 -6.21
C ILE A 181 4.11 5.74 -6.94
N GLU A 182 4.77 6.79 -6.45
CA GLU A 182 4.61 8.16 -6.94
C GLU A 182 3.16 8.69 -6.82
N ASN A 183 2.91 9.90 -7.31
CA ASN A 183 1.57 10.45 -7.41
C ASN A 183 1.49 11.47 -8.55
N GLU A 184 0.68 11.18 -9.57
CA GLU A 184 0.42 12.08 -10.70
C GLU A 184 1.71 12.60 -11.35
N PHE A 185 2.64 11.68 -11.63
CA PHE A 185 3.93 12.03 -12.20
C PHE A 185 3.88 12.24 -13.73
N GLY A 186 2.95 11.60 -14.46
CA GLY A 186 2.87 11.72 -15.92
C GLY A 186 2.85 13.15 -16.48
N PRO A 187 2.08 14.10 -15.90
CA PRO A 187 2.16 15.51 -16.32
C PRO A 187 3.54 16.14 -16.08
N VAL A 188 4.22 15.78 -14.98
CA VAL A 188 5.57 16.28 -14.67
C VAL A 188 6.58 15.66 -15.61
N GLU A 189 6.48 14.36 -15.86
CA GLU A 189 7.28 13.63 -16.84
C GLU A 189 7.20 14.26 -18.22
N TRP A 190 5.99 14.60 -18.68
CA TRP A 190 5.77 15.27 -19.96
C TRP A 190 6.58 16.55 -20.07
N ASP A 191 6.58 17.37 -19.01
CA ASP A 191 7.28 18.66 -18.99
C ASP A 191 8.81 18.50 -18.93
N ILE A 192 9.32 17.50 -18.20
CA ILE A 192 10.78 17.28 -18.04
C ILE A 192 11.38 16.40 -19.14
N GLY A 193 10.57 15.66 -19.91
CA GLY A 193 10.99 14.87 -21.06
C GLY A 193 11.71 13.57 -20.69
N ASP A 194 12.74 13.22 -21.47
CA ASP A 194 13.43 11.93 -21.36
C ASP A 194 14.00 11.61 -19.96
N PRO A 195 14.54 12.56 -19.17
CA PRO A 195 14.89 12.30 -17.78
C PRO A 195 13.72 11.82 -16.91
N GLY A 196 12.50 12.30 -17.20
CA GLY A 196 11.28 11.84 -16.54
C GLY A 196 10.98 10.38 -16.83
N LYS A 197 11.06 9.97 -18.10
CA LYS A 197 10.89 8.57 -18.51
C LYS A 197 11.87 7.62 -17.83
N VAL A 198 13.12 8.06 -17.64
CA VAL A 198 14.13 7.26 -16.93
C VAL A 198 13.74 7.12 -15.45
N TYR A 199 13.30 8.20 -14.81
CA TYR A 199 12.82 8.17 -13.44
C TYR A 199 11.57 7.30 -13.27
N THR A 200 10.56 7.43 -14.14
CA THR A 200 9.32 6.63 -14.11
C THR A 200 9.62 5.14 -14.17
N LYS A 201 10.48 4.72 -15.11
CA LYS A 201 10.93 3.32 -15.21
C LYS A 201 11.65 2.86 -13.96
N TRP A 202 12.54 3.68 -13.43
CA TRP A 202 13.26 3.35 -12.20
C TRP A 202 12.31 3.22 -11.00
N ALA A 203 11.36 4.14 -10.82
CA ALA A 203 10.43 4.14 -9.69
C ALA A 203 9.53 2.90 -9.71
N ALA A 204 9.00 2.56 -10.89
CA ALA A 204 8.20 1.36 -11.08
C ALA A 204 9.02 0.07 -10.83
N GLN A 205 10.24 -0.02 -11.38
CA GLN A 205 11.12 -1.18 -11.16
C GLN A 205 11.51 -1.34 -9.68
N MET A 206 11.83 -0.24 -9.01
CA MET A 206 12.13 -0.22 -7.59
C MET A 206 10.94 -0.75 -6.78
N ALA A 207 9.75 -0.20 -7.01
CA ALA A 207 8.53 -0.59 -6.30
C ALA A 207 8.20 -2.07 -6.48
N VAL A 208 8.22 -2.57 -7.72
CA VAL A 208 8.00 -4.00 -8.02
C VAL A 208 9.07 -4.87 -7.36
N GLY A 209 10.33 -4.42 -7.33
CA GLY A 209 11.44 -5.10 -6.67
C GLY A 209 11.31 -5.23 -5.15
N LEU A 210 10.41 -4.48 -4.50
CA LEU A 210 10.12 -4.62 -3.06
C LEU A 210 9.33 -5.88 -2.72
N ASP A 211 8.78 -6.58 -3.73
CA ASP A 211 8.11 -7.87 -3.60
C ASP A 211 7.02 -7.86 -2.52
N THR A 212 6.10 -6.90 -2.61
CA THR A 212 4.95 -6.78 -1.69
C THR A 212 3.93 -7.90 -1.87
N GLY A 213 4.00 -8.64 -2.97
CA GLY A 213 3.08 -9.71 -3.32
C GLY A 213 1.72 -9.23 -3.84
N VAL A 214 1.49 -7.92 -3.96
CA VAL A 214 0.26 -7.32 -4.49
C VAL A 214 0.57 -6.38 -5.65
N PRO A 215 -0.40 -6.10 -6.55
CA PRO A 215 -0.19 -5.18 -7.66
C PRO A 215 0.24 -3.77 -7.22
N TRP A 216 1.06 -3.14 -8.06
CA TRP A 216 1.46 -1.73 -7.93
C TRP A 216 0.71 -0.88 -8.94
N ILE A 217 0.33 0.34 -8.53
CA ILE A 217 -0.39 1.32 -9.36
C ILE A 217 0.34 2.66 -9.41
N MET A 218 0.21 3.38 -10.53
CA MET A 218 0.57 4.79 -10.71
C MET A 218 -0.62 5.58 -11.27
N CYS A 219 -1.09 6.62 -10.57
CA CYS A 219 -2.16 7.47 -11.11
C CYS A 219 -1.63 8.54 -12.07
N LYS A 220 -2.41 8.79 -13.14
CA LYS A 220 -2.06 9.73 -14.24
C LYS A 220 -0.68 9.44 -14.80
N GLN A 221 -0.41 8.18 -15.11
CA GLN A 221 0.83 7.71 -15.68
C GLN A 221 0.52 6.84 -16.89
N ASP A 222 0.31 7.46 -18.05
CA ASP A 222 -0.17 6.78 -19.25
C ASP A 222 0.84 5.75 -19.81
N ASP A 223 2.12 5.88 -19.46
CA ASP A 223 3.21 4.99 -19.84
C ASP A 223 3.82 4.22 -18.65
N ALA A 224 3.02 3.97 -17.61
CA ALA A 224 3.40 3.09 -16.51
C ALA A 224 3.89 1.73 -17.06
N PRO A 225 5.12 1.30 -16.70
CA PRO A 225 5.66 0.07 -17.25
C PRO A 225 5.11 -1.17 -16.53
N ASP A 226 4.84 -2.23 -17.30
CA ASP A 226 4.46 -3.53 -16.74
C ASP A 226 5.44 -4.00 -15.64
N PRO A 227 4.93 -4.61 -14.54
CA PRO A 227 3.54 -4.94 -14.24
C PRO A 227 2.78 -3.83 -13.48
N VAL A 228 3.28 -2.59 -13.47
CA VAL A 228 2.61 -1.47 -12.80
C VAL A 228 1.47 -0.96 -13.68
N ALA A 229 0.30 -0.74 -13.06
CA ALA A 229 -0.93 -0.34 -13.75
C ALA A 229 -1.35 1.12 -13.48
#